data_AF-A0A6A6SV90-F1
#
_entry.id   AF-A0A6A6SV90-F1
#
_cell.length_a   1.000
_cell.length_b   1.000
_cell.length_c   1.000
_cell.angle_alpha   90.00
_cell.angle_beta   90.00
_cell.angle_gamma   90.00
#
_symmetry.space_group_name_H-M   'P 1'
#
loop_
_entity.id
_entity.type
_entity.pdbx_description
1 polymer ?
#
loop_
_entity_poly.entity_id
_entity_poly.type
_entity_poly.pdbx_seq_one_letter_code
_entity_poly.pdbx_strand_id
1 'polypeptide(L)'
;MSLSTSMDARSKTVYLAQVIGITSPIIYSSLTFAYSWLVVPPIVDHAPPKLLAKQWLQAYQAATGFVVPFVLSGTLANAALGYLSKSRNTKILYGVAAVLTWSIMPVTILYFEPNINGSAKWKVQKLLEDEGYTMKENERLLPYVDRQTGKPEARRWAATVDLKEIVTTWARYNAWRGIAPAAAALLSIGATSGLLDFI
;
A
#
# COMPACT_ATOMS: atom_id res chain seq x y z
N MET A 1 -12.54 7.27 43.50
CA MET A 1 -13.22 7.66 42.24
C MET A 1 -12.29 7.71 41.00
N SER A 2 -10.95 7.73 41.13
CA SER A 2 -10.03 7.83 39.96
C SER A 2 -9.63 6.51 39.27
N LEU A 3 -9.81 5.35 39.93
CA LEU A 3 -9.47 4.03 39.35
C LEU A 3 -10.48 3.55 38.30
N SER A 4 -11.76 3.89 38.46
CA SER A 4 -12.83 3.48 37.54
C SER A 4 -12.69 4.17 36.18
N THR A 5 -12.29 5.45 36.16
CA THR A 5 -12.10 6.24 34.94
C THR A 5 -10.85 5.82 34.15
N SER A 6 -9.78 5.39 34.84
CA SER A 6 -8.54 4.93 34.16
C SER A 6 -8.68 3.55 33.52
N MET A 7 -9.47 2.64 34.13
CA MET A 7 -9.77 1.32 33.55
C MET A 7 -10.66 1.41 32.29
N ASP A 8 -11.62 2.34 32.28
CA ASP A 8 -12.50 2.60 31.13
C ASP A 8 -11.73 3.22 29.95
N ALA A 9 -10.87 4.20 30.21
CA ALA A 9 -10.02 4.82 29.19
C ALA A 9 -9.07 3.80 28.53
N ARG A 10 -8.44 2.92 29.32
CA ARG A 10 -7.55 1.87 28.80
C ARG A 10 -8.30 0.90 27.89
N SER A 11 -9.53 0.52 28.26
CA SER A 11 -10.35 -0.39 27.47
C SER A 11 -10.74 0.25 26.13
N LYS A 12 -11.15 1.52 26.13
CA LYS A 12 -11.47 2.29 24.91
C LYS A 12 -10.28 2.41 23.95
N THR A 13 -9.08 2.66 24.47
CA THR A 13 -7.86 2.72 23.65
C THR A 13 -7.54 1.38 22.99
N VAL A 14 -7.71 0.26 23.70
CA VAL A 14 -7.51 -1.08 23.15
C VAL A 14 -8.52 -1.38 22.05
N TYR A 15 -9.81 -1.10 22.27
CA TYR A 15 -10.84 -1.29 21.24
C TYR A 15 -10.57 -0.45 20.00
N LEU A 16 -10.19 0.82 20.16
CA LEU A 16 -9.86 1.68 19.04
C LEU A 16 -8.66 1.13 18.26
N ALA A 17 -7.61 0.68 18.95
CA ALA A 17 -6.46 0.06 18.33
C ALA A 17 -6.84 -1.24 17.58
N GLN A 18 -7.73 -2.07 18.12
CA GLN A 18 -8.23 -3.27 17.44
C GLN A 18 -8.95 -2.91 16.14
N VAL A 19 -9.87 -1.93 16.19
CA VAL A 19 -10.58 -1.45 15.00
C VAL A 19 -9.60 -0.94 13.96
N ILE A 20 -8.64 -0.08 14.32
CA ILE A 20 -7.65 0.46 13.38
C ILE A 20 -6.74 -0.65 12.83
N GLY A 21 -6.27 -1.55 13.70
CA GLY A 21 -5.37 -2.64 13.37
C GLY A 21 -5.99 -3.67 12.42
N ILE A 22 -7.32 -3.81 12.43
CA ILE A 22 -8.08 -4.66 11.50
C ILE A 22 -8.47 -3.90 10.23
N THR A 23 -9.11 -2.74 10.36
CA THR A 23 -9.73 -2.03 9.23
C THR A 23 -8.71 -1.42 8.29
N SER A 24 -7.59 -0.90 8.79
CA SER A 24 -6.57 -0.27 7.94
C SER A 24 -5.95 -1.24 6.92
N PRO A 25 -5.45 -2.43 7.33
CA PRO A 25 -4.96 -3.41 6.36
C PRO A 25 -6.06 -3.97 5.45
N ILE A 26 -7.31 -4.11 5.93
CA ILE A 26 -8.45 -4.50 5.07
C ILE A 26 -8.65 -3.47 3.96
N ILE A 27 -8.79 -2.20 4.32
CA ILE A 27 -9.03 -1.12 3.34
C ILE A 27 -7.89 -1.07 2.33
N TYR A 28 -6.64 -1.13 2.79
CA TYR A 28 -5.49 -1.16 1.90
C TYR A 28 -5.56 -2.34 0.92
N SER A 29 -5.78 -3.56 1.43
CA SER A 29 -5.89 -4.76 0.61
C SER A 29 -7.02 -4.65 -0.42
N SER A 30 -8.21 -4.19 0.00
CA SER A 30 -9.36 -3.99 -0.87
C SER A 30 -9.07 -2.98 -1.98
N LEU A 31 -8.36 -1.89 -1.68
CA LEU A 31 -7.95 -0.91 -2.69
C LEU A 31 -6.94 -1.53 -3.67
N THR A 32 -5.96 -2.29 -3.18
CA THR A 32 -5.03 -2.97 -4.09
C THR A 32 -5.74 -3.95 -5.02
N PHE A 33 -6.71 -4.71 -4.49
CA PHE A 33 -7.56 -5.59 -5.28
C PHE A 33 -8.38 -4.82 -6.31
N ALA A 34 -9.08 -3.77 -5.89
CA ALA A 34 -9.93 -2.96 -6.77
C ALA A 34 -9.14 -2.36 -7.93
N TYR A 35 -7.97 -1.76 -7.65
CA TYR A 35 -7.11 -1.24 -8.71
C TYR A 35 -6.66 -2.34 -9.69
N SER A 36 -6.21 -3.47 -9.16
CA SER A 36 -5.62 -4.53 -9.97
C SER A 36 -6.63 -5.32 -10.81
N TRP A 37 -7.87 -5.47 -10.35
CA TRP A 37 -8.87 -6.36 -10.97
C TRP A 37 -10.08 -5.63 -11.55
N LEU A 38 -10.42 -4.45 -11.03
CA LEU A 38 -11.63 -3.72 -11.46
C LEU A 38 -11.29 -2.47 -12.28
N VAL A 39 -10.21 -1.77 -11.94
CA VAL A 39 -9.84 -0.51 -12.60
C VAL A 39 -8.89 -0.72 -13.76
N VAL A 40 -7.77 -1.42 -13.55
CA VAL A 40 -6.71 -1.52 -14.56
C VAL A 40 -7.13 -2.28 -15.82
N PRO A 41 -7.77 -3.47 -15.75
CA PRO A 41 -8.12 -4.22 -16.96
C PRO A 41 -8.91 -3.41 -18.01
N PRO A 42 -10.04 -2.76 -17.68
CA PRO A 42 -10.80 -2.02 -18.69
C PRO A 42 -10.05 -0.81 -19.27
N ILE A 43 -9.25 -0.09 -18.48
CA ILE A 43 -8.48 1.05 -19.02
C ILE A 43 -7.33 0.59 -19.93
N VAL A 44 -6.70 -0.54 -19.61
CA VAL A 44 -5.61 -1.15 -20.38
C VAL A 44 -6.13 -1.73 -21.70
N ASP A 45 -7.36 -2.22 -21.73
CA ASP A 45 -7.94 -2.87 -22.91
C ASP A 45 -8.61 -1.89 -23.87
N HIS A 46 -9.08 -0.73 -23.39
CA HIS A 46 -9.89 0.17 -24.20
C HIS A 46 -9.33 1.59 -24.35
N ALA A 47 -8.44 2.06 -23.48
CA ALA A 47 -7.95 3.45 -23.57
C ALA A 47 -6.81 3.58 -24.60
N PRO A 48 -6.86 4.60 -25.49
CA PRO A 48 -5.71 4.97 -26.30
C PRO A 48 -4.49 5.32 -25.43
N PRO A 49 -3.25 5.18 -25.94
CA PRO A 49 -2.03 5.29 -25.12
C PRO A 49 -1.92 6.57 -24.26
N LYS A 50 -2.27 7.73 -24.82
CA LYS A 50 -2.23 9.01 -24.06
C LYS A 50 -3.32 9.12 -23.00
N LEU A 51 -4.51 8.55 -23.27
CA LEU A 51 -5.59 8.52 -22.28
C LEU A 51 -5.22 7.56 -21.13
N LEU A 52 -4.67 6.39 -21.46
CA LEU A 52 -4.14 5.44 -20.47
C LEU A 52 -3.07 6.10 -19.59
N ALA A 53 -2.16 6.88 -20.19
CA ALA A 53 -1.13 7.63 -19.48
C ALA A 53 -1.72 8.57 -18.41
N LYS A 54 -2.72 9.37 -18.79
CA LYS A 54 -3.40 10.30 -17.89
C LYS A 54 -4.18 9.57 -16.79
N GLN A 55 -4.96 8.55 -17.16
CA GLN A 55 -5.76 7.75 -16.22
C GLN A 55 -4.89 7.03 -15.19
N TRP A 56 -3.81 6.37 -15.64
CA TRP A 56 -2.89 5.69 -14.73
C TRP A 56 -2.17 6.68 -13.82
N LEU A 57 -1.66 7.80 -14.34
CA LEU A 57 -0.95 8.80 -13.54
C LEU A 57 -1.85 9.38 -12.45
N GLN A 58 -3.10 9.73 -12.79
CA GLN A 58 -4.07 10.26 -11.84
C GLN A 58 -4.41 9.22 -10.75
N ALA A 59 -4.65 7.96 -11.15
CA ALA A 59 -4.88 6.86 -10.23
C ALA A 59 -3.69 6.65 -9.27
N TYR A 60 -2.47 6.63 -9.80
CA TYR A 60 -1.24 6.48 -9.04
C TYR A 60 -1.06 7.61 -8.02
N GLN A 61 -1.23 8.87 -8.44
CA GLN A 61 -1.09 10.04 -7.57
C GLN A 61 -2.19 10.07 -6.50
N ALA A 62 -3.44 9.79 -6.85
CA ALA A 62 -4.53 9.70 -5.88
C ALA A 62 -4.26 8.61 -4.83
N ALA A 63 -3.75 7.46 -5.26
CA ALA A 63 -3.52 6.33 -4.37
C ALA A 63 -2.50 6.62 -3.26
N THR A 64 -1.45 7.37 -3.60
CA THR A 64 -0.39 7.69 -2.65
C THR A 64 -0.85 8.51 -1.44
N GLY A 65 -1.95 9.27 -1.57
CA GLY A 65 -2.50 10.09 -0.49
C GLY A 65 -3.04 9.29 0.70
N PHE A 66 -3.42 8.03 0.49
CA PHE A 66 -3.99 7.18 1.54
C PHE A 66 -3.16 5.94 1.90
N VAL A 67 -2.19 5.54 1.06
CA VAL A 67 -1.30 4.40 1.34
C VAL A 67 -0.56 4.56 2.68
N VAL A 68 0.11 5.69 2.87
CA VAL A 68 0.91 5.94 4.08
C VAL A 68 0.04 5.98 5.35
N PRO A 69 -1.09 6.72 5.37
CA PRO A 69 -2.01 6.68 6.51
C PRO A 69 -2.45 5.27 6.92
N PHE A 70 -2.90 4.43 5.99
CA PHE A 70 -3.39 3.09 6.32
C PHE A 70 -2.27 2.15 6.78
N VAL A 71 -1.11 2.19 6.11
CA VAL A 71 0.02 1.33 6.49
C VAL A 71 0.57 1.71 7.86
N LEU A 72 0.77 3.00 8.13
CA LEU A 72 1.30 3.44 9.42
C LEU A 72 0.31 3.18 10.55
N SER A 73 -0.96 3.55 10.39
CA SER A 73 -1.97 3.36 11.43
C SER A 73 -2.18 1.88 11.76
N GLY A 74 -2.30 1.01 10.74
CA GLY A 74 -2.42 -0.43 10.94
C GLY A 74 -1.18 -1.05 11.59
N THR A 75 0.02 -0.62 11.18
CA THR A 75 1.29 -1.09 11.78
C THR A 75 1.38 -0.71 13.26
N LEU A 76 1.18 0.58 13.56
CA LEU A 76 1.32 1.10 14.93
C LEU A 76 0.25 0.53 15.86
N ALA A 77 -0.99 0.39 15.38
CA ALA A 77 -2.07 -0.19 16.16
C ALA A 77 -1.78 -1.66 16.51
N ASN A 78 -1.39 -2.48 15.55
CA ASN A 78 -1.04 -3.88 15.80
C ASN A 78 0.22 -4.00 16.68
N ALA A 79 1.24 -3.17 16.48
CA ALA A 79 2.42 -3.16 17.36
C ALA A 79 2.05 -2.83 18.81
N ALA A 80 1.19 -1.82 19.01
CA ALA A 80 0.70 -1.44 20.34
C ALA A 80 -0.12 -2.57 20.99
N LEU A 81 -1.02 -3.22 20.24
CA LEU A 81 -1.80 -4.36 20.73
C LEU A 81 -0.88 -5.54 21.11
N GLY A 82 0.13 -5.84 20.30
CA GLY A 82 1.13 -6.86 20.61
C GLY A 82 1.90 -6.54 21.91
N TYR A 83 2.32 -5.29 22.08
CA TYR A 83 2.99 -4.84 23.31
C TYR A 83 2.11 -4.95 24.56
N LEU A 84 0.84 -4.56 24.45
CA LEU A 84 -0.12 -4.57 25.55
C LEU A 84 -0.68 -5.96 25.89
N SER A 85 -0.51 -6.93 24.99
CA SER A 85 -1.02 -8.30 25.15
C SER A 85 -0.24 -9.10 26.20
N LYS A 86 -0.99 -9.81 27.05
CA LYS A 86 -0.42 -10.73 28.06
C LYS A 86 -0.14 -12.13 27.51
N SER A 87 -1.03 -12.64 26.66
CA SER A 87 -0.86 -13.95 25.99
C SER A 87 0.29 -13.88 24.97
N ARG A 88 1.16 -14.89 25.00
CA ARG A 88 2.26 -15.02 24.04
C ARG A 88 1.73 -15.18 22.61
N ASN A 89 0.67 -15.96 22.42
CA ASN A 89 0.08 -16.22 21.12
C ASN A 89 -0.50 -14.93 20.53
N THR A 90 -1.34 -14.21 21.29
CA THR A 90 -1.89 -12.91 20.89
C THR A 90 -0.80 -11.89 20.55
N LYS A 91 0.28 -11.84 21.35
CA LYS A 91 1.43 -10.97 21.11
C LYS A 91 2.13 -11.29 19.78
N ILE A 92 2.35 -12.57 19.48
CA ILE A 92 2.96 -13.02 18.23
C ILE A 92 2.06 -12.64 17.04
N LEU A 93 0.76 -12.92 17.12
CA LEU A 93 -0.18 -12.64 16.03
C LEU A 93 -0.23 -11.16 15.68
N TYR A 94 -0.40 -10.28 16.67
CA TYR A 94 -0.36 -8.84 16.46
C TYR A 94 1.01 -8.35 15.97
N GLY A 95 2.10 -8.90 16.51
CA GLY A 95 3.45 -8.57 16.07
C GLY A 95 3.70 -8.93 14.60
N VAL A 96 3.27 -10.12 14.17
CA VAL A 96 3.36 -10.55 12.77
C VAL A 96 2.46 -9.68 11.88
N ALA A 97 1.24 -9.35 12.32
CA ALA A 97 0.35 -8.44 11.59
C ALA A 97 0.99 -7.06 11.38
N ALA A 98 1.67 -6.52 12.40
CA ALA A 98 2.40 -5.27 12.29
C ALA A 98 3.56 -5.36 11.29
N VAL A 99 4.36 -6.43 11.33
CA VAL A 99 5.47 -6.63 10.39
C VAL A 99 4.98 -6.79 8.94
N LEU A 100 3.93 -7.59 8.72
CA LEU A 100 3.33 -7.78 7.39
C LEU A 100 2.80 -6.45 6.83
N THR A 101 2.09 -5.66 7.64
CA THR A 101 1.62 -4.34 7.22
C THR A 101 2.78 -3.40 6.94
N TRP A 102 3.77 -3.34 7.82
CA TRP A 102 4.96 -2.49 7.65
C TRP A 102 5.75 -2.83 6.39
N SER A 103 5.82 -4.12 6.02
CA SER A 103 6.58 -4.62 4.86
C SER A 103 6.20 -3.95 3.53
N ILE A 104 4.99 -3.38 3.45
CA ILE A 104 4.49 -2.63 2.31
C ILE A 104 5.38 -1.42 2.00
N MET A 105 5.83 -0.70 3.02
CA MET A 105 6.63 0.52 2.86
C MET A 105 7.98 0.28 2.17
N PRO A 106 8.87 -0.60 2.69
CA PRO A 106 10.16 -0.83 2.06
C PRO A 106 10.01 -1.45 0.66
N VAL A 107 9.06 -2.37 0.45
CA VAL A 107 8.80 -2.92 -0.90
C VAL A 107 8.36 -1.83 -1.86
N THR A 108 7.51 -0.90 -1.41
CA THR A 108 7.05 0.20 -2.25
C THR A 108 8.19 1.16 -2.59
N ILE A 109 8.94 1.61 -1.59
CA ILE A 109 10.00 2.62 -1.76
C ILE A 109 11.20 2.05 -2.51
N LEU A 110 11.63 0.83 -2.21
CA LEU A 110 12.88 0.25 -2.72
C LEU A 110 12.68 -0.53 -4.03
N TYR A 111 11.48 -1.06 -4.28
CA TYR A 111 11.20 -1.87 -5.46
C TYR A 111 10.18 -1.23 -6.41
N PHE A 112 8.96 -0.92 -5.96
CA PHE A 112 7.93 -0.39 -6.86
C PHE A 112 8.31 0.98 -7.43
N GLU A 113 8.67 1.93 -6.56
CA GLU A 113 8.93 3.31 -6.94
C GLU A 113 10.07 3.46 -7.96
N PRO A 114 11.26 2.87 -7.77
CA PRO A 114 12.37 3.05 -8.70
C PRO A 114 12.27 2.19 -9.96
N ASN A 115 11.49 1.10 -9.93
CA ASN A 115 11.38 0.16 -11.05
C ASN A 115 10.05 0.33 -11.76
N ILE A 116 8.95 -0.20 -11.21
CA ILE A 116 7.66 -0.27 -11.91
C ILE A 116 7.03 1.12 -12.08
N ASN A 117 6.84 1.86 -10.98
CA ASN A 117 6.21 3.18 -11.02
C ASN A 117 7.11 4.18 -11.75
N GLY A 118 8.42 4.10 -11.54
CA GLY A 118 9.41 4.92 -12.25
C GLY A 118 9.40 4.69 -13.76
N SER A 119 9.28 3.44 -14.22
CA SER A 119 9.11 3.11 -15.64
C SER A 119 7.85 3.73 -16.22
N ALA A 120 6.73 3.61 -15.51
CA ALA A 120 5.46 4.17 -15.93
C ALA A 120 5.49 5.71 -15.95
N LYS A 121 6.00 6.37 -14.91
CA LYS A 121 6.18 7.85 -14.87
C LYS A 121 7.03 8.35 -16.05
N TRP A 122 8.11 7.65 -16.37
CA TRP A 122 8.97 8.00 -17.50
C TRP A 122 8.24 7.83 -18.84
N LYS A 123 7.55 6.70 -19.03
CA LYS A 123 6.78 6.43 -20.25
C LYS A 123 5.62 7.41 -20.42
N VAL A 124 4.92 7.78 -19.33
CA VAL A 124 3.88 8.80 -19.32
C VAL A 124 4.45 10.15 -19.80
N GLN A 125 5.60 10.56 -19.27
CA GLN A 125 6.26 11.79 -19.73
C GLN A 125 6.54 11.73 -21.23
N LYS A 126 7.05 10.60 -21.74
CA LYS A 126 7.35 10.46 -23.18
C LYS A 126 6.10 10.44 -24.07
N LEU A 127 5.00 9.88 -23.59
CA LEU A 127 3.74 9.87 -24.35
C LEU A 127 3.02 11.23 -24.38
N LEU A 128 3.30 12.10 -23.41
CA LEU A 128 2.63 13.39 -23.24
C LEU A 128 3.59 14.58 -23.47
N GLU A 129 4.79 14.33 -24.00
CA GLU A 129 5.82 15.35 -24.23
C GLU A 129 5.35 16.43 -25.21
N ASP A 130 4.60 16.02 -26.25
CA ASP A 130 3.99 16.92 -27.24
C ASP A 130 2.79 17.71 -26.69
N GLU A 131 2.23 17.30 -25.55
CA GLU A 131 1.24 18.06 -24.79
C GLU A 131 1.89 18.98 -23.73
N GLY A 132 3.22 19.09 -23.73
CA GLY A 132 3.97 19.92 -22.79
C GLY A 132 4.09 19.34 -21.38
N TYR A 133 3.71 18.08 -21.16
CA TYR A 133 3.84 17.44 -19.86
C TYR A 133 5.30 17.05 -19.57
N THR A 134 5.81 17.48 -18.43
CA THR A 134 7.16 17.16 -17.95
C THR A 134 7.16 16.89 -16.46
N MET A 135 8.08 16.04 -16.02
CA MET A 135 8.22 15.67 -14.62
C MET A 135 9.69 15.85 -14.20
N LYS A 136 9.93 16.53 -13.08
CA LYS A 136 11.29 16.80 -12.61
C LYS A 136 11.91 15.53 -12.03
N GLU A 137 13.23 15.43 -12.08
CA GLU A 137 13.97 14.36 -11.40
C GLU A 137 13.77 14.39 -9.88
N ASN A 138 13.76 13.21 -9.27
CA ASN A 138 13.66 13.08 -7.82
C ASN A 138 15.05 13.17 -7.18
N GLU A 139 15.37 14.32 -6.60
CA GLU A 139 16.67 14.59 -5.96
C GLU A 139 16.71 14.18 -4.47
N ARG A 140 15.61 13.66 -3.93
CA ARG A 140 15.47 13.34 -2.51
C ARG A 140 15.54 11.84 -2.24
N LEU A 141 15.85 11.48 -0.99
CA LEU A 141 15.88 10.09 -0.54
C LEU A 141 14.52 9.39 -0.66
N LEU A 142 13.44 10.10 -0.31
CA LEU A 142 12.09 9.59 -0.43
C LEU A 142 11.47 9.95 -1.79
N PRO A 143 10.71 9.04 -2.39
CA PRO A 143 10.08 9.26 -3.68
C PRO A 143 8.92 10.25 -3.56
N TYR A 144 8.83 11.13 -4.54
CA TYR A 144 7.65 11.98 -4.75
C TYR A 144 6.85 11.50 -5.97
N VAL A 145 5.55 11.75 -5.91
CA VAL A 145 4.57 11.20 -6.85
C VAL A 145 4.48 12.05 -8.13
N ASP A 146 4.92 13.30 -8.04
CA ASP A 146 5.10 14.28 -9.12
C ASP A 146 6.56 14.35 -9.62
N ARG A 147 7.41 13.37 -9.26
CA ARG A 147 8.83 13.34 -9.63
C ARG A 147 9.23 12.02 -10.27
N GLN A 148 10.18 12.09 -11.20
CA GLN A 148 10.76 10.93 -11.86
C GLN A 148 11.59 10.14 -10.85
N THR A 149 11.18 8.90 -10.61
CA THR A 149 11.85 7.98 -9.69
C THR A 149 12.53 6.82 -10.43
N GLY A 150 12.32 6.70 -11.74
CA GLY A 150 12.81 5.57 -12.54
C GLY A 150 14.33 5.51 -12.62
N LYS A 151 14.91 4.36 -12.23
CA LYS A 151 16.32 4.02 -12.47
C LYS A 151 16.64 3.93 -13.96
N PRO A 152 17.92 4.06 -14.38
CA PRO A 152 18.30 3.92 -15.78
C PRO A 152 17.82 2.60 -16.44
N GLU A 153 17.88 1.48 -15.73
CA GLU A 153 17.40 0.17 -16.19
C GLU A 153 15.89 0.19 -16.43
N ALA A 154 15.15 0.78 -15.49
CA ALA A 154 13.70 0.90 -15.55
C ALA A 154 13.27 1.75 -16.75
N ARG A 155 13.96 2.87 -17.00
CA ARG A 155 13.72 3.71 -18.19
C ARG A 155 14.05 2.99 -19.49
N ARG A 156 15.14 2.21 -19.51
CA ARG A 156 15.53 1.40 -20.69
C ARG A 156 14.46 0.36 -21.00
N TRP A 157 13.98 -0.37 -19.99
CA TRP A 157 12.87 -1.31 -20.18
C TRP A 157 11.62 -0.57 -20.66
N ALA A 158 11.24 0.53 -20.00
CA ALA A 158 10.11 1.34 -20.41
C ALA A 158 10.22 1.76 -21.88
N ALA A 159 11.39 2.18 -22.37
CA ALA A 159 11.58 2.54 -23.77
C ALA A 159 11.22 1.43 -24.76
N THR A 160 11.38 0.16 -24.38
CA THR A 160 11.17 -1.01 -25.25
C THR A 160 9.74 -1.56 -25.26
N VAL A 161 8.89 -1.17 -24.29
CA VAL A 161 7.54 -1.73 -24.13
C VAL A 161 6.45 -0.66 -24.20
N ASP A 162 5.23 -1.08 -24.47
CA ASP A 162 4.07 -0.18 -24.39
C ASP A 162 3.69 0.13 -22.95
N LEU A 163 3.06 1.28 -22.72
CA LEU A 163 2.55 1.64 -21.40
C LEU A 163 1.57 0.58 -20.86
N LYS A 164 0.79 -0.05 -21.75
CA LYS A 164 -0.11 -1.16 -21.44
C LYS A 164 0.59 -2.25 -20.63
N GLU A 165 1.76 -2.69 -21.10
CA GLU A 165 2.54 -3.74 -20.43
C GLU A 165 3.05 -3.32 -19.05
N ILE A 166 3.50 -2.07 -18.92
CA ILE A 166 3.98 -1.52 -17.64
C ILE A 166 2.83 -1.45 -16.64
N VAL A 167 1.65 -0.98 -17.06
CA VAL A 167 0.46 -0.83 -16.20
C VAL A 167 -0.11 -2.21 -15.81
N THR A 168 -0.14 -3.18 -16.72
CA THR A 168 -0.52 -4.57 -16.40
C THR A 168 0.46 -5.19 -15.41
N THR A 169 1.77 -4.97 -15.59
CA THR A 169 2.81 -5.41 -14.65
C THR A 169 2.57 -4.79 -13.28
N TRP A 170 2.33 -3.47 -13.23
CA TRP A 170 1.99 -2.76 -12.00
C TRP A 170 0.78 -3.38 -11.29
N ALA A 171 -0.31 -3.63 -12.00
CA ALA A 171 -1.51 -4.24 -11.43
C ALA A 171 -1.23 -5.62 -10.84
N ARG A 172 -0.47 -6.47 -11.54
CA ARG A 172 -0.09 -7.80 -11.05
C ARG A 172 0.71 -7.73 -9.75
N TYR A 173 1.77 -6.90 -9.72
CA TYR A 173 2.57 -6.75 -8.51
C TYR A 173 1.78 -6.08 -7.38
N ASN A 174 0.91 -5.13 -7.70
CA ASN A 174 0.04 -4.47 -6.73
C ASN A 174 -0.94 -5.46 -6.08
N ALA A 175 -1.47 -6.43 -6.84
CA ALA A 175 -2.31 -7.50 -6.29
C ALA A 175 -1.53 -8.39 -5.31
N TRP A 176 -0.30 -8.78 -5.67
CA TRP A 176 0.59 -9.52 -4.76
C TRP A 176 0.89 -8.74 -3.48
N ARG A 177 1.12 -7.42 -3.60
CA ARG A 177 1.33 -6.53 -2.45
C ARG A 177 0.12 -6.46 -1.52
N GLY A 178 -1.09 -6.70 -2.02
CA GLY A 178 -2.33 -6.77 -1.24
C GLY A 178 -2.46 -8.00 -0.34
N ILE A 179 -1.72 -9.08 -0.61
CA ILE A 179 -1.82 -10.33 0.16
C ILE A 179 -1.29 -10.17 1.59
N ALA A 180 -0.16 -9.47 1.76
CA ALA A 180 0.42 -9.22 3.07
C ALA A 180 -0.54 -8.49 4.04
N PRO A 181 -1.18 -7.37 3.67
CA PRO A 181 -2.18 -6.73 4.52
C PRO A 181 -3.45 -7.57 4.70
N ALA A 182 -3.90 -8.34 3.71
CA ALA A 182 -5.02 -9.27 3.90
C ALA A 182 -4.71 -10.30 5.00
N ALA A 183 -3.52 -10.91 4.97
CA ALA A 183 -3.05 -11.82 5.99
C ALA A 183 -2.90 -11.13 7.36
N ALA A 184 -2.37 -9.90 7.39
CA ALA A 184 -2.29 -9.10 8.61
C ALA A 184 -3.66 -8.90 9.26
N ALA A 185 -4.68 -8.55 8.47
CA ALA A 185 -6.04 -8.39 8.96
C ALA A 185 -6.60 -9.67 9.59
N LEU A 186 -6.42 -10.82 8.93
CA LEU A 186 -6.86 -12.11 9.47
C LEU A 186 -6.17 -12.47 10.78
N LEU A 187 -4.87 -12.21 10.90
CA LEU A 187 -4.11 -12.41 12.14
C LEU A 187 -4.62 -11.49 13.26
N SER A 188 -4.88 -10.21 12.96
CA SER A 188 -5.45 -9.25 13.92
C SER A 188 -6.84 -9.66 14.38
N ILE A 189 -7.69 -10.18 13.48
CA ILE A 189 -9.02 -10.72 13.82
C ILE A 189 -8.89 -11.95 14.72
N GLY A 190 -8.02 -12.90 14.37
CA GLY A 190 -7.77 -14.09 15.18
C GLY A 190 -7.26 -13.76 16.58
N ALA A 191 -6.36 -12.77 16.68
CA ALA A 191 -5.85 -12.26 17.95
C ALA A 191 -6.92 -11.52 18.78
N THR A 192 -7.83 -10.80 18.13
CA THR A 192 -8.91 -10.04 18.80
C THR A 192 -10.03 -10.94 19.31
N SER A 193 -10.39 -11.97 18.55
CA SER A 193 -11.48 -12.89 18.88
C SER A 193 -11.11 -13.95 19.93
N GLY A 194 -9.81 -14.11 20.25
CA GLY A 194 -9.34 -15.18 21.15
C GLY A 194 -9.47 -16.58 20.54
N LEU A 195 -9.80 -16.69 19.24
CA LEU A 195 -10.05 -17.95 18.54
C LEU A 195 -8.86 -18.93 18.62
N LEU A 196 -7.65 -18.40 18.80
CA LEU A 196 -6.40 -19.15 18.86
C LEU A 196 -5.84 -19.34 20.29
N ASP A 197 -6.55 -18.90 21.32
CA ASP A 197 -6.21 -19.21 22.71
C ASP A 197 -6.77 -20.59 23.17
N PHE A 198 -7.52 -21.28 22.29
CA PHE A 198 -8.15 -22.58 22.54
C PHE A 198 -7.55 -23.75 21.72
N ILE A 199 -6.53 -23.48 20.90
CA ILE A 199 -5.76 -24.47 20.13
C ILE A 199 -4.34 -24.51 20.72
#